data_AF-A0AA86LXV4-F1
#
_entry.id   AF-A0AA86LXV4-F1
#
_cell.length_a   1.000
_cell.length_b   1.000
_cell.length_c   1.000
_cell.angle_alpha   90.00
_cell.angle_beta   90.00
_cell.angle_gamma   90.00
#
_symmetry.space_group_name_H-M   'P 1'
#
loop_
_entity.id
_entity.type
_entity.pdbx_description
1 polymer ?
#
loop_
_entity_poly.entity_id
_entity_poly.type
_entity_poly.pdbx_seq_one_letter_code
_entity_poly.pdbx_strand_id
1 'polypeptide(L)' 'IDGLLAATALQHDLTLVTRNTKDFAGLDVQLINPWEA' A
#
# COMPACT_ATOMS: atom_id res chain seq x y z
N ILE A 1 6.39 -8.32 6.55
CA ILE A 1 6.40 -6.94 7.12
C ILE A 1 5.39 -6.07 6.37
N ASP A 2 5.28 -6.24 5.05
CA ASP A 2 4.36 -5.51 4.17
C ASP A 2 2.89 -5.57 4.61
N GLY A 3 2.42 -6.73 5.09
CA GLY A 3 1.08 -6.85 5.67
C GLY A 3 0.82 -5.94 6.88
N LEU A 4 1.83 -5.63 7.70
CA LEU A 4 1.69 -4.70 8.83
C LEU A 4 1.59 -3.25 8.35
N LEU A 5 2.33 -2.90 7.28
CA LEU A 5 2.24 -1.59 6.64
C LEU A 5 0.86 -1.39 6.02
N ALA A 6 0.34 -2.40 5.33
CA ALA A 6 -1.02 -2.38 4.78
C ALA A 6 -2.08 -2.28 5.88
N ALA A 7 -1.97 -3.06 6.96
CA ALA A 7 -2.90 -3.01 8.09
C ALA A 7 -2.91 -1.63 8.78
N THR A 8 -1.73 -1.02 8.94
CA THR A 8 -1.61 0.34 9.49
C THR A 8 -2.27 1.37 8.57
N ALA A 9 -2.01 1.27 7.27
CA ALA A 9 -2.60 2.17 6.29
C ALA A 9 -4.14 2.06 6.26
N LEU A 10 -4.67 0.84 6.29
CA LEU A 10 -6.11 0.58 6.38
C LEU A 10 -6.72 1.13 7.67
N GLN A 11 -6.09 0.88 8.82
CA GLN A 11 -6.63 1.30 10.11
C GLN A 11 -6.65 2.82 10.29
N HIS A 12 -5.80 3.55 9.59
CA HIS A 12 -5.65 4.99 9.71
C HIS A 12 -6.10 5.77 8.45
N ASP A 13 -6.76 5.10 7.50
CA ASP A 13 -7.24 5.72 6.25
C ASP A 13 -6.09 6.42 5.45
N LEU A 14 -4.92 5.79 5.42
CA LEU A 14 -3.73 6.31 4.75
C LEU A 14 -3.53 5.67 3.37
N THR A 15 -2.93 6.43 2.45
CA THR A 15 -2.45 5.90 1.17
C THR A 15 -1.01 5.40 1.29
N LEU A 16 -0.77 4.16 0.89
CA LEU A 16 0.53 3.52 0.95
C LEU A 16 1.33 3.80 -0.33
N VAL A 17 2.40 4.60 -0.21
CA VAL A 17 3.29 4.92 -1.33
C VAL A 17 4.39 3.85 -1.41
N THR A 18 4.46 3.12 -2.52
CA THR A 18 5.44 2.04 -2.69
C THR A 18 5.74 1.77 -4.16
N ARG A 19 6.97 1.33 -4.45
CA ARG A 19 7.34 0.80 -5.78
C ARG A 19 6.82 -0.61 -6.04
N ASN A 20 6.56 -1.36 -4.97
CA ASN A 20 6.22 -2.78 -5.03
C ASN A 20 4.71 -2.97 -4.91
N THR A 21 3.94 -2.45 -5.87
CA THR A 21 2.47 -2.58 -5.86
C THR A 21 2.00 -4.03 -5.89
N LYS A 22 2.79 -4.93 -6.48
CA LYS A 22 2.50 -6.38 -6.58
C LYS A 22 2.38 -7.07 -5.21
N ASP A 23 3.14 -6.63 -4.21
CA ASP A 23 3.15 -7.25 -2.88
C ASP A 23 1.86 -6.91 -2.09
N PHE A 24 1.13 -5.90 -2.55
CA PHE A 24 -0.12 -5.43 -1.97
C PHE A 24 -1.33 -5.74 -2.88
N ALA A 25 -1.12 -6.45 -3.99
CA ALA A 25 -2.18 -6.84 -4.91
C ALA A 25 -3.19 -7.76 -4.20
N GLY A 26 -4.45 -7.34 -4.16
CA GLY A 26 -5.54 -8.07 -3.49
C GLY A 26 -5.79 -7.64 -2.03
N LEU A 27 -5.03 -6.67 -1.51
CA LEU A 27 -5.36 -5.97 -0.27
C LEU A 27 -6.19 -4.72 -0.60
N ASP A 28 -7.18 -4.40 0.24
CA ASP A 28 -8.07 -3.24 0.06
C ASP A 28 -7.40 -1.90 0.46
N VAL A 29 -6.08 -1.80 0.28
CA VAL A 29 -5.28 -0.65 0.68
C VAL A 29 -5.07 0.28 -0.51
N GLN A 30 -5.21 1.59 -0.30
CA GLN A 30 -4.92 2.57 -1.34
C GLN A 30 -3.40 2.63 -1.61
N LEU A 31 -3.00 2.54 -2.87
CA LEU A 31 -1.60 2.48 -3.29
C LEU A 31 -1.23 3.61 -4.26
N ILE A 32 -0.03 4.15 -4.12
CA ILE A 32 0.58 5.06 -5.10
C ILE A 32 1.96 4.53 -5.45
N ASN A 33 2.22 4.32 -6.75
CA ASN A 33 3.56 4.04 -7.27
C ASN A 33 4.20 5.33 -7.80
N PRO A 34 5.19 5.93 -7.11
CA PRO A 34 5.77 7.20 -7.54
C PRO A 34 6.69 7.07 -8.77
N TRP A 35 6.93 5.85 -9.27
CA TRP A 35 7.66 5.61 -10.53
C TRP A 35 6.74 5.44 -11.75
N GLU A 36 5.41 5.37 -11.55
CA GLU A 36 4.42 5.38 -12.64
C GLU A 36 3.92 6.79 -12.98
N ALA A 37 4.59 7.82 -12.42
CA ALA A 37 4.32 9.24 -12.67
C ALA A 37 5.16 9.82 -13.80
#